data_AF-A0A239DKF6-F1
#
_entry.id   AF-A0A239DKF6-F1
#
_cell.length_a   1.000
_cell.length_b   1.000
_cell.length_c   1.000
_cell.angle_alpha   90.00
_cell.angle_beta   90.00
_cell.angle_gamma   90.00
#
_symmetry.space_group_name_H-M   'P 1'
#
loop_
_entity.id
_entity.type
_entity.pdbx_description
1 polymer ?
#
loop_
_entity_poly.entity_id
_entity_poly.type
_entity_poly.pdbx_seq_one_letter_code
_entity_poly.pdbx_strand_id
1 'polypeptide(L)'
;MTTTEISVEALARRVDELQEQLEQTRREATRAADRGAVDNVFNRYMHYHNAYEDERIIAELWAEPGTPGMWSRYNNVGRYTTYESVTAYHRGRPRPIGKLLFHYTTTPVIEVGADGQTAKGIWIMAGLESGLMDPEVAESAPPWVFSGGEVDGKPVWAHWVWCKYGVDFVKQDGEWRIWHFRCYEVARAPFNRDWISFARDNQESHDSQLAWFGDDGVPIFLPPVDEPVETVYHPYANDRAQTLEPEPPKPYTEFEDTFR
;
A
#
# COMPACT_ATOMS: atom_id res chain seq x y z
N MET A 1 38.82 -3.26 -56.21
CA MET A 1 37.80 -3.46 -55.17
C MET A 1 38.27 -4.61 -54.31
N THR A 2 38.80 -4.30 -53.13
CA THR A 2 39.29 -5.31 -52.19
C THR A 2 38.10 -5.68 -51.30
N THR A 3 37.47 -6.81 -51.58
CA THR A 3 36.48 -7.42 -50.69
C THR A 3 37.25 -7.93 -49.47
N THR A 4 37.06 -7.27 -48.34
CA THR A 4 37.58 -7.76 -47.06
C THR A 4 36.82 -9.04 -46.71
N GLU A 5 37.43 -10.21 -46.91
CA GLU A 5 36.87 -11.47 -46.43
C GLU A 5 36.88 -11.45 -44.90
N ILE A 6 35.69 -11.36 -44.31
CA ILE A 6 35.52 -11.49 -42.85
C ILE A 6 35.70 -12.97 -42.52
N SER A 7 36.63 -13.28 -41.60
CA SER A 7 36.85 -14.67 -41.19
C SER A 7 35.63 -15.22 -40.45
N VAL A 8 35.42 -16.53 -40.53
CA VAL A 8 34.38 -17.23 -39.76
C VAL A 8 34.51 -16.96 -38.26
N GLU A 9 35.74 -16.85 -37.76
CA GLU A 9 36.04 -16.57 -36.36
C GLU A 9 35.65 -15.14 -35.95
N ALA A 10 35.80 -14.16 -36.84
CA ALA A 10 35.32 -12.79 -36.62
C ALA A 10 33.78 -12.73 -36.63
N LEU A 11 33.13 -13.52 -37.50
CA LEU A 11 31.67 -13.65 -37.51
C LEU A 11 31.15 -14.33 -36.22
N ALA A 12 31.80 -15.40 -35.75
CA ALA A 12 31.41 -16.08 -34.52
C ALA A 12 31.47 -15.15 -33.30
N ARG A 13 32.58 -14.41 -33.14
CA ARG A 13 32.70 -13.40 -32.07
C ARG A 13 31.63 -12.33 -32.16
N ARG A 14 31.32 -11.87 -33.37
CA ARG A 14 30.26 -10.87 -33.58
C ARG A 14 28.88 -11.41 -33.20
N VAL A 15 28.61 -12.68 -33.46
CA VAL A 15 27.36 -13.35 -33.04
C VAL A 15 27.30 -13.41 -31.51
N ASP A 16 28.38 -13.80 -30.84
CA ASP A 16 28.43 -13.88 -29.37
C ASP A 16 28.18 -12.50 -28.73
N GLU A 17 28.86 -11.45 -29.22
CA GLU A 17 28.65 -10.06 -28.78
C GLU A 17 27.20 -9.61 -28.98
N LEU A 18 26.60 -9.93 -30.13
CA LEU A 18 25.21 -9.57 -30.43
C LEU A 18 24.22 -10.34 -29.55
N GLN A 19 24.50 -11.60 -29.21
CA GLN A 19 23.67 -12.39 -28.29
C GLN A 19 23.71 -11.80 -26.88
N GLU A 20 24.88 -11.40 -26.39
CA GLU A 20 25.03 -10.73 -25.09
C GLU A 20 24.29 -9.39 -25.07
N GLN A 21 24.47 -8.56 -26.11
CA GLN A 21 23.75 -7.28 -26.22
C GLN A 21 22.24 -7.47 -26.28
N LEU A 22 21.76 -8.48 -27.00
CA LEU A 22 20.33 -8.78 -27.11
C LEU A 22 19.75 -9.24 -25.77
N GLU A 23 20.47 -10.08 -25.04
CA GLU A 23 20.07 -10.54 -23.71
C GLU A 23 20.00 -9.39 -22.71
N GLN A 24 21.04 -8.53 -22.69
CA GLN A 24 21.04 -7.33 -21.85
C GLN A 24 19.87 -6.39 -22.19
N THR A 25 19.64 -6.13 -23.48
CA THR A 25 18.53 -5.29 -23.95
C THR A 25 17.17 -5.86 -23.55
N ARG A 26 16.98 -7.18 -23.64
CA ARG A 26 15.74 -7.85 -23.23
C ARG A 26 15.50 -7.73 -21.73
N ARG A 27 16.55 -7.85 -20.91
CA ARG A 27 16.44 -7.66 -19.46
C ARG A 27 16.04 -6.23 -19.11
N GLU A 28 16.67 -5.24 -19.74
CA GLU A 28 16.35 -3.83 -19.54
C GLU A 28 14.91 -3.49 -19.97
N ALA A 29 14.48 -3.99 -21.14
CA ALA A 29 13.11 -3.83 -21.62
C ALA A 29 12.09 -4.48 -20.68
N THR A 30 12.40 -5.68 -20.18
CA THR A 30 11.55 -6.39 -19.21
C THR A 30 11.44 -5.61 -17.91
N ARG A 31 12.56 -5.11 -17.37
CA ARG A 31 12.57 -4.31 -16.14
C ARG A 31 11.79 -2.99 -16.29
N ALA A 32 11.90 -2.35 -17.45
CA ALA A 32 11.13 -1.13 -17.76
C ALA A 32 9.61 -1.42 -17.82
N ALA A 33 9.21 -2.54 -18.42
CA ALA A 33 7.82 -2.98 -18.44
C ALA A 33 7.31 -3.36 -17.03
N ASP A 34 8.15 -4.05 -16.25
CA ASP A 34 7.86 -4.47 -14.88
C ASP A 34 7.57 -3.29 -13.96
N ARG A 35 8.27 -2.15 -14.11
CA ARG A 35 7.95 -0.92 -13.36
C ARG A 35 6.48 -0.50 -13.55
N GLY A 36 5.96 -0.59 -14.78
CA GLY A 36 4.55 -0.30 -15.06
C GLY A 36 3.60 -1.38 -14.53
N ALA A 37 4.01 -2.65 -14.58
CA ALA A 37 3.23 -3.75 -14.02
C ALA A 37 3.08 -3.64 -12.49
N VAL A 38 4.15 -3.31 -11.78
CA VAL A 38 4.16 -3.05 -10.33
C VAL A 38 3.25 -1.88 -9.96
N ASP A 39 3.35 -0.75 -10.70
CA ASP A 39 2.48 0.41 -10.51
C ASP A 39 1.00 0.02 -10.64
N ASN A 40 0.68 -0.81 -11.64
CA ASN A 40 -0.67 -1.31 -11.86
C ASN A 40 -1.18 -2.23 -10.73
N VAL A 41 -0.33 -2.99 -10.04
CA VAL A 41 -0.77 -3.80 -8.87
C VAL A 41 -1.32 -2.87 -7.80
N PHE A 42 -0.58 -1.83 -7.43
CA PHE A 42 -0.99 -0.94 -6.35
C PHE A 42 -2.13 0.03 -6.75
N ASN A 43 -2.17 0.45 -8.01
CA ASN A 43 -3.31 1.22 -8.49
C ASN A 43 -4.59 0.38 -8.55
N ARG A 44 -4.51 -0.91 -8.91
CA ARG A 44 -5.65 -1.85 -8.82
C ARG A 44 -6.08 -2.07 -7.38
N TYR A 45 -5.14 -2.17 -6.43
CA TYR A 45 -5.46 -2.21 -5.00
C TYR A 45 -6.40 -1.06 -4.62
N MET A 46 -6.07 0.17 -5.01
CA MET A 46 -6.91 1.35 -4.71
C MET A 46 -8.28 1.27 -5.39
N HIS A 47 -8.34 0.85 -6.66
CA HIS A 47 -9.61 0.68 -7.36
C HIS A 47 -10.52 -0.37 -6.71
N TYR A 48 -9.96 -1.52 -6.32
CA TYR A 48 -10.71 -2.59 -5.66
C TYR A 48 -11.18 -2.15 -4.28
N HIS A 49 -10.30 -1.53 -3.50
CA HIS A 49 -10.60 -1.05 -2.16
C HIS A 49 -11.73 0.00 -2.17
N ASN A 50 -11.66 0.99 -3.07
CA ASN A 50 -12.72 2.00 -3.23
C ASN A 50 -14.10 1.41 -3.59
N ALA A 51 -14.10 0.22 -4.20
CA ALA A 51 -15.31 -0.48 -4.61
C ALA A 51 -15.73 -1.61 -3.64
N TYR A 52 -15.05 -1.75 -2.49
CA TYR A 52 -15.26 -2.84 -1.54
C TYR A 52 -15.10 -4.24 -2.19
N GLU A 53 -14.15 -4.35 -3.13
CA GLU A 53 -13.72 -5.59 -3.76
C GLU A 53 -12.49 -6.19 -3.02
N ASP A 54 -12.45 -6.06 -1.70
CA ASP A 54 -11.29 -6.42 -0.85
C ASP A 54 -10.91 -7.91 -0.98
N GLU A 55 -11.87 -8.82 -1.22
CA GLU A 55 -11.57 -10.22 -1.52
C GLU A 55 -10.73 -10.39 -2.81
N ARG A 56 -10.90 -9.51 -3.80
CA ARG A 56 -10.05 -9.50 -5.00
C ARG A 56 -8.65 -8.98 -4.72
N ILE A 57 -8.50 -8.11 -3.72
CA ILE A 57 -7.17 -7.69 -3.26
C ILE A 57 -6.39 -8.91 -2.72
N ILE A 58 -7.05 -9.74 -1.92
CA ILE A 58 -6.48 -10.97 -1.39
C ILE A 58 -6.13 -11.95 -2.51
N ALA A 59 -7.09 -12.24 -3.39
CA ALA A 59 -6.93 -13.28 -4.40
C ALA A 59 -6.01 -12.90 -5.57
N GLU A 60 -6.01 -11.63 -6.00
CA GLU A 60 -5.30 -11.21 -7.23
C GLU A 60 -4.01 -10.45 -6.95
N LEU A 61 -3.89 -9.77 -5.80
CA LEU A 61 -2.80 -8.80 -5.58
C LEU A 61 -1.82 -9.24 -4.52
N TRP A 62 -2.23 -9.93 -3.46
CA TRP A 62 -1.30 -10.48 -2.47
C TRP A 62 -0.53 -11.67 -3.01
N ALA A 63 0.70 -11.84 -2.53
CA ALA A 63 1.50 -13.03 -2.79
C ALA A 63 0.83 -14.27 -2.21
N GLU A 64 1.08 -15.42 -2.82
CA GLU A 64 0.39 -16.67 -2.48
C GLU A 64 0.66 -17.13 -1.02
N PRO A 65 -0.27 -17.86 -0.39
CA PRO A 65 -0.07 -18.46 0.92
C PRO A 65 1.21 -19.29 0.98
N GLY A 66 2.00 -19.12 2.05
CA GLY A 66 3.28 -19.82 2.23
C GLY A 66 4.48 -19.12 1.59
N THR A 67 4.29 -17.97 0.93
CA THR A 67 5.40 -17.11 0.50
C THR A 67 6.25 -16.71 1.71
N PRO A 68 7.57 -17.02 1.74
CA PRO A 68 8.41 -16.69 2.89
C PRO A 68 8.51 -15.19 3.14
N GLY A 69 8.56 -14.80 4.42
CA GLY A 69 8.86 -13.43 4.83
C GLY A 69 7.73 -12.42 4.64
N MET A 70 6.51 -12.82 4.26
CA MET A 70 5.37 -11.90 4.15
C MET A 70 5.14 -11.11 5.44
N TRP A 71 4.78 -9.83 5.30
CA TRP A 71 4.32 -9.04 6.43
C TRP A 71 3.45 -7.85 6.03
N SER A 72 2.67 -7.35 6.99
CA SER A 72 1.95 -6.08 6.84
C SER A 72 1.95 -5.28 8.15
N ARG A 73 1.90 -3.95 8.00
CA ARG A 73 1.82 -2.96 9.07
C ARG A 73 0.86 -1.84 8.67
N TYR A 74 -0.30 -1.78 9.32
CA TYR A 74 -1.31 -0.77 9.02
C TYR A 74 -1.20 0.47 9.91
N ASN A 75 -0.55 0.35 11.08
CA ASN A 75 -0.40 1.39 12.09
C ASN A 75 0.86 1.12 12.96
N ASN A 76 0.96 1.82 14.09
CA ASN A 76 2.07 1.67 15.04
C ASN A 76 1.88 0.55 16.07
N VAL A 77 0.79 -0.22 16.02
CA VAL A 77 0.47 -1.24 17.04
C VAL A 77 1.38 -2.46 16.93
N GLY A 78 1.72 -2.88 15.71
CA GLY A 78 2.61 -4.02 15.49
C GLY A 78 2.58 -4.54 14.06
N ARG A 79 3.12 -5.74 13.90
CA ARG A 79 3.34 -6.40 12.61
C ARG A 79 2.53 -7.69 12.52
N TYR A 80 1.97 -7.92 11.34
CA TYR A 80 1.34 -9.18 10.96
C TYR A 80 2.29 -9.93 10.03
N THR A 81 2.46 -11.24 10.21
CA THR A 81 3.48 -12.05 9.52
C THR A 81 2.95 -13.37 8.95
N THR A 82 1.70 -13.74 9.24
CA THR A 82 1.06 -14.91 8.62
C THR A 82 0.16 -14.49 7.46
N TYR A 83 -0.07 -15.37 6.48
CA TYR A 83 -0.99 -15.07 5.37
C TYR A 83 -2.40 -14.67 5.87
N GLU A 84 -2.89 -15.31 6.94
CA GLU A 84 -4.19 -14.98 7.52
C GLU A 84 -4.19 -13.57 8.11
N SER A 85 -3.18 -13.24 8.91
CA SER A 85 -3.10 -11.95 9.61
C SER A 85 -2.77 -10.78 8.68
N VAL A 86 -1.90 -10.96 7.67
CA VAL A 86 -1.56 -9.90 6.70
C VAL A 86 -2.74 -9.53 5.80
N THR A 87 -3.60 -10.51 5.49
CA THR A 87 -4.81 -10.31 4.66
C THR A 87 -6.05 -9.98 5.49
N ALA A 88 -5.98 -10.05 6.82
CA ALA A 88 -7.13 -9.89 7.71
C ALA A 88 -7.88 -8.56 7.54
N TYR A 89 -7.17 -7.48 7.20
CA TYR A 89 -7.77 -6.16 6.97
C TYR A 89 -8.83 -6.19 5.84
N HIS A 90 -8.64 -7.06 4.85
CA HIS A 90 -9.46 -7.16 3.64
C HIS A 90 -10.55 -8.22 3.73
N ARG A 91 -10.46 -9.16 4.68
CA ARG A 91 -11.35 -10.32 4.76
C ARG A 91 -12.74 -9.96 5.21
N GLY A 92 -13.74 -10.48 4.50
CA GLY A 92 -15.14 -10.38 4.90
C GLY A 92 -15.67 -8.94 4.95
N ARG A 93 -14.98 -8.00 4.30
CA ARG A 93 -15.43 -6.61 4.27
C ARG A 93 -16.74 -6.51 3.48
N PRO A 94 -17.81 -5.92 4.07
CA PRO A 94 -19.08 -5.80 3.39
C PRO A 94 -19.06 -4.67 2.34
N ARG A 95 -20.18 -4.53 1.60
CA ARG A 95 -20.42 -3.44 0.65
C ARG A 95 -21.55 -2.52 1.14
N PRO A 96 -21.29 -1.70 2.17
CA PRO A 96 -22.30 -0.90 2.83
C PRO A 96 -22.94 0.15 1.91
N ILE A 97 -24.26 0.28 2.01
CA ILE A 97 -25.01 1.38 1.38
C ILE A 97 -24.78 2.66 2.19
N GLY A 98 -24.45 3.76 1.51
CA GLY A 98 -24.24 5.08 2.15
C GLY A 98 -22.84 5.30 2.69
N LYS A 99 -21.94 4.32 2.58
CA LYS A 99 -20.52 4.48 2.86
C LYS A 99 -19.79 4.89 1.58
N LEU A 100 -18.82 5.78 1.72
CA LEU A 100 -17.93 6.16 0.63
C LEU A 100 -16.49 5.97 1.09
N LEU A 101 -15.76 5.15 0.34
CA LEU A 101 -14.33 5.00 0.43
C LEU A 101 -13.74 5.48 -0.89
N PHE A 102 -12.89 6.50 -0.84
CA PHE A 102 -12.29 7.03 -2.06
C PHE A 102 -10.85 7.47 -1.81
N HIS A 103 -9.94 6.52 -1.98
CA HIS A 103 -8.50 6.68 -1.89
C HIS A 103 -7.89 6.74 -3.29
N TYR A 104 -6.92 7.63 -3.49
CA TYR A 104 -6.15 7.71 -4.71
C TYR A 104 -4.68 7.93 -4.40
N THR A 105 -3.82 7.33 -5.21
CA THR A 105 -2.37 7.36 -5.08
C THR A 105 -1.74 8.30 -6.10
N THR A 106 -0.63 8.92 -5.72
CA THR A 106 0.14 9.85 -6.55
C THR A 106 1.63 9.75 -6.22
N THR A 107 2.46 10.42 -7.02
CA THR A 107 3.92 10.52 -6.84
C THR A 107 4.63 9.17 -6.59
N PRO A 108 4.42 8.17 -7.45
CA PRO A 108 5.09 6.88 -7.28
C PRO A 108 6.60 7.00 -7.48
N VAL A 109 7.36 6.41 -6.57
CA VAL A 109 8.77 6.06 -6.81
C VAL A 109 8.87 4.54 -6.73
N ILE A 110 9.23 3.92 -7.85
CA ILE A 110 9.21 2.46 -8.02
C ILE A 110 10.56 2.02 -8.57
N GLU A 111 11.17 1.05 -7.90
CA GLU A 111 12.44 0.45 -8.28
C GLU A 111 12.26 -1.06 -8.40
N VAL A 112 12.52 -1.59 -9.59
CA VAL A 112 12.53 -3.04 -9.84
C VAL A 112 13.95 -3.54 -9.66
N GLY A 113 14.13 -4.61 -8.88
CA GLY A 113 15.42 -5.20 -8.60
C GLY A 113 16.17 -5.62 -9.88
N ALA A 114 17.50 -5.65 -9.81
CA ALA A 114 18.33 -6.05 -10.95
C ALA A 114 18.03 -7.47 -11.47
N ASP A 115 17.53 -8.36 -10.59
CA ASP A 115 17.10 -9.72 -10.90
C ASP A 115 15.70 -9.81 -11.56
N GLY A 116 14.94 -8.71 -11.56
CA GLY A 116 13.57 -8.67 -12.05
C GLY A 116 12.59 -9.55 -11.26
N GLN A 117 12.93 -9.98 -10.04
CA GLN A 117 12.09 -10.85 -9.20
C GLN A 117 11.44 -10.12 -8.03
N THR A 118 12.01 -8.97 -7.63
CA THR A 118 11.45 -8.12 -6.57
C THR A 118 11.31 -6.69 -7.06
N ALA A 119 10.42 -5.94 -6.43
CA ALA A 119 10.32 -4.49 -6.62
C ALA A 119 9.96 -3.80 -5.32
N LYS A 120 10.22 -2.50 -5.27
CA LYS A 120 9.90 -1.60 -4.16
C LYS A 120 9.13 -0.43 -4.70
N GLY A 121 8.13 0.02 -3.97
CA GLY A 121 7.40 1.21 -4.33
C GLY A 121 6.95 2.01 -3.12
N ILE A 122 6.94 3.32 -3.29
CA ILE A 122 6.27 4.25 -2.37
C ILE A 122 5.27 5.12 -3.14
N TRP A 123 4.08 5.30 -2.56
CA TRP A 123 3.05 6.20 -3.06
C TRP A 123 2.59 7.15 -1.97
N ILE A 124 2.22 8.36 -2.34
CA ILE A 124 1.43 9.25 -1.48
C ILE A 124 -0.04 8.96 -1.77
N MET A 125 -0.83 8.68 -0.74
CA MET A 125 -2.27 8.49 -0.82
C MET A 125 -2.99 9.67 -0.17
N ALA A 126 -4.03 10.13 -0.83
CA ALA A 126 -5.02 11.03 -0.26
C ALA A 126 -6.42 10.51 -0.58
N GLY A 127 -7.39 10.88 0.25
CA GLY A 127 -8.76 10.49 0.00
C GLY A 127 -9.72 10.85 1.12
N LEU A 128 -10.85 10.16 1.09
CA LEU A 128 -11.91 10.31 2.08
C LEU A 128 -12.47 8.96 2.49
N GLU A 129 -12.94 8.92 3.73
CA GLU A 129 -13.68 7.82 4.31
C GLU A 129 -14.91 8.40 4.99
N SER A 130 -16.10 7.97 4.60
CA SER A 130 -17.34 8.44 5.22
C SER A 130 -18.42 7.38 5.24
N GLY A 131 -19.40 7.58 6.09
CA GLY A 131 -20.59 6.75 6.17
C GLY A 131 -21.59 7.27 7.18
N LEU A 132 -22.60 6.44 7.39
CA LEU A 132 -23.61 6.62 8.42
C LEU A 132 -23.35 5.61 9.54
N MET A 133 -23.71 5.96 10.76
CA MET A 133 -23.64 5.06 11.91
C MET A 133 -25.05 4.83 12.46
N ASP A 134 -25.34 3.62 12.93
CA ASP A 134 -26.56 3.38 13.67
C ASP A 134 -26.60 4.29 14.93
N PRO A 135 -27.74 4.91 15.26
CA PRO A 135 -27.83 5.81 16.41
C PRO A 135 -27.44 5.17 17.74
N GLU A 136 -27.79 3.90 17.97
CA GLU A 136 -27.45 3.20 19.23
C GLU A 136 -25.94 2.95 19.32
N VAL A 137 -25.31 2.59 18.19
CA VAL A 137 -23.85 2.43 18.11
C VAL A 137 -23.15 3.77 18.33
N ALA A 138 -23.70 4.85 17.77
CA ALA A 138 -23.13 6.19 17.82
C ALA A 138 -23.03 6.75 19.25
N GLU A 139 -23.90 6.34 20.17
CA GLU A 139 -23.84 6.76 21.59
C GLU A 139 -22.52 6.37 22.27
N SER A 140 -21.88 5.30 21.80
CA SER A 140 -20.62 4.78 22.34
C SER A 140 -19.38 5.27 21.60
N ALA A 141 -19.56 5.88 20.42
CA ALA A 141 -18.46 6.33 19.58
C ALA A 141 -17.86 7.65 20.11
N PRO A 142 -16.53 7.83 20.05
CA PRO A 142 -15.92 9.08 20.43
C PRO A 142 -16.46 10.27 19.61
N PRO A 143 -16.74 11.44 20.23
CA PRO A 143 -17.33 12.57 19.52
C PRO A 143 -16.56 13.03 18.28
N TRP A 144 -15.23 12.86 18.28
CA TRP A 144 -14.36 13.24 17.17
C TRP A 144 -14.55 12.38 15.92
N VAL A 145 -15.22 11.22 16.01
CA VAL A 145 -15.56 10.39 14.85
C VAL A 145 -16.58 11.11 13.95
N PHE A 146 -17.48 11.91 14.52
CA PHE A 146 -18.56 12.52 13.76
C PHE A 146 -18.17 13.87 13.18
N SER A 147 -18.61 14.11 11.95
CA SER A 147 -18.48 15.41 11.26
C SER A 147 -19.72 16.29 11.41
N GLY A 148 -20.68 15.86 12.23
CA GLY A 148 -21.95 16.52 12.49
C GLY A 148 -23.03 16.26 11.44
N GLY A 149 -24.27 16.50 11.83
CA GLY A 149 -25.46 16.23 11.00
C GLY A 149 -25.88 14.77 11.00
N GLU A 150 -27.01 14.51 10.35
CA GLU A 150 -27.61 13.19 10.20
C GLU A 150 -28.24 13.05 8.81
N VAL A 151 -28.32 11.81 8.33
CA VAL A 151 -29.09 11.44 7.13
C VAL A 151 -30.02 10.30 7.53
N ASP A 152 -31.32 10.47 7.29
CA ASP A 152 -32.35 9.49 7.69
C ASP A 152 -32.26 9.08 9.17
N GLY A 153 -31.98 10.05 10.04
CA GLY A 153 -31.83 9.86 11.49
C GLY A 153 -30.54 9.15 11.92
N LYS A 154 -29.60 8.91 10.98
CA LYS A 154 -28.30 8.28 11.27
C LYS A 154 -27.18 9.33 11.31
N PRO A 155 -26.39 9.39 12.39
CA PRO A 155 -25.24 10.29 12.48
C PRO A 155 -24.23 10.11 11.34
N VAL A 156 -23.71 11.22 10.84
CA VAL A 156 -22.69 11.24 9.77
C VAL A 156 -21.29 11.25 10.34
N TRP A 157 -20.44 10.33 9.88
CA TRP A 157 -19.00 10.41 10.03
C TRP A 157 -18.37 10.58 8.65
N ALA A 158 -17.52 11.59 8.48
CA ALA A 158 -16.80 11.83 7.25
C ALA A 158 -15.42 12.39 7.59
N HIS A 159 -14.37 11.79 7.02
CA HIS A 159 -12.98 12.08 7.33
C HIS A 159 -12.18 12.25 6.05
N TRP A 160 -11.27 13.22 6.07
CA TRP A 160 -10.14 13.29 5.15
C TRP A 160 -9.01 12.40 5.67
N VAL A 161 -8.35 11.68 4.75
CA VAL A 161 -7.26 10.76 5.09
C VAL A 161 -6.09 10.98 4.14
N TRP A 162 -4.89 11.05 4.71
CA TRP A 162 -3.62 11.11 3.97
C TRP A 162 -2.64 10.10 4.55
N CYS A 163 -2.06 9.28 3.67
CA CYS A 163 -1.04 8.32 4.03
C CYS A 163 0.11 8.32 3.02
N LYS A 164 1.19 7.64 3.36
CA LYS A 164 2.11 7.06 2.37
C LYS A 164 1.99 5.55 2.46
N TYR A 165 2.18 4.85 1.35
CA TYR A 165 2.26 3.40 1.34
C TYR A 165 3.63 2.99 0.83
N GLY A 166 4.39 2.30 1.69
CA GLY A 166 5.62 1.60 1.30
C GLY A 166 5.27 0.14 1.06
N VAL A 167 5.54 -0.36 -0.15
CA VAL A 167 5.14 -1.70 -0.56
C VAL A 167 6.31 -2.38 -1.26
N ASP A 168 6.65 -3.57 -0.81
CA ASP A 168 7.55 -4.46 -1.53
C ASP A 168 6.74 -5.50 -2.31
N PHE A 169 7.24 -5.88 -3.47
CA PHE A 169 6.60 -6.80 -4.39
C PHE A 169 7.52 -7.98 -4.71
N VAL A 170 6.91 -9.12 -4.97
CA VAL A 170 7.57 -10.33 -5.45
C VAL A 170 6.89 -10.79 -6.74
N LYS A 171 7.67 -11.33 -7.68
CA LYS A 171 7.16 -11.91 -8.91
C LYS A 171 6.88 -13.40 -8.70
N GLN A 172 5.64 -13.82 -8.97
CA GLN A 172 5.19 -15.21 -8.87
C GLN A 172 4.54 -15.59 -10.20
N ASP A 173 5.03 -16.66 -10.82
CA ASP A 173 4.54 -17.17 -12.10
C ASP A 173 4.44 -16.10 -13.21
N GLY A 174 5.36 -15.13 -13.19
CA GLY A 174 5.43 -14.02 -14.15
C GLY A 174 4.57 -12.80 -13.79
N GLU A 175 3.78 -12.85 -12.72
CA GLU A 175 2.93 -11.76 -12.23
C GLU A 175 3.53 -11.10 -10.99
N TRP A 176 3.34 -9.79 -10.85
CA TRP A 176 3.75 -9.04 -9.67
C TRP A 176 2.69 -9.11 -8.58
N ARG A 177 3.10 -9.39 -7.34
CA ARG A 177 2.24 -9.49 -6.17
C ARG A 177 2.80 -8.71 -4.98
N ILE A 178 1.93 -8.18 -4.14
CA ILE A 178 2.26 -7.53 -2.86
C ILE A 178 2.88 -8.57 -1.94
N TRP A 179 4.08 -8.27 -1.45
CA TRP A 179 4.83 -9.13 -0.52
C TRP A 179 4.86 -8.52 0.88
N HIS A 180 5.21 -7.23 0.96
CA HIS A 180 5.23 -6.46 2.19
C HIS A 180 4.41 -5.19 2.04
N PHE A 181 3.71 -4.78 3.10
CA PHE A 181 2.85 -3.60 3.07
C PHE A 181 3.01 -2.77 4.33
N ARG A 182 3.32 -1.48 4.19
CA ARG A 182 3.27 -0.52 5.29
C ARG A 182 2.47 0.72 4.95
N CYS A 183 1.50 1.02 5.81
CA CYS A 183 0.81 2.30 5.84
C CYS A 183 1.54 3.27 6.78
N TYR A 184 1.76 4.49 6.30
CA TYR A 184 2.32 5.59 7.05
C TYR A 184 1.28 6.71 7.09
N GLU A 185 0.41 6.74 8.11
CA GLU A 185 -0.61 7.80 8.21
C GLU A 185 0.05 9.17 8.37
N VAL A 186 -0.15 10.07 7.41
CA VAL A 186 0.41 11.42 7.45
C VAL A 186 -0.50 12.32 8.28
N ALA A 187 -1.80 12.30 8.00
CA ALA A 187 -2.80 13.07 8.72
C ALA A 187 -4.20 12.49 8.49
N ARG A 188 -5.10 12.78 9.42
CA ARG A 188 -6.54 12.56 9.32
C ARG A 188 -7.24 13.78 9.88
N ALA A 189 -8.46 14.05 9.44
CA ALA A 189 -9.33 15.03 10.08
C ALA A 189 -10.81 14.76 9.75
N PRO A 190 -11.75 15.04 10.67
CA PRO A 190 -13.16 15.13 10.31
C PRO A 190 -13.36 16.15 9.19
N PHE A 191 -14.31 15.91 8.28
CA PHE A 191 -14.57 16.76 7.12
C PHE A 191 -14.76 18.24 7.47
N ASN A 192 -15.39 18.50 8.61
CA ASN A 192 -15.75 19.83 9.10
C ASN A 192 -14.65 20.51 9.94
N ARG A 193 -13.44 19.94 10.02
CA ARG A 193 -12.32 20.46 10.80
C ARG A 193 -11.01 20.30 10.05
N ASP A 194 -10.11 21.27 10.18
CA ASP A 194 -8.80 21.21 9.54
C ASP A 194 -7.82 20.29 10.29
N TRP A 195 -6.87 19.72 9.56
CA TRP A 195 -5.86 18.80 10.11
C TRP A 195 -4.87 19.48 11.08
N ILE A 196 -4.71 20.80 11.03
CA ILE A 196 -3.81 21.51 11.96
C ILE A 196 -4.45 21.57 13.34
N SER A 197 -5.73 21.96 13.42
CA SER A 197 -6.44 22.02 14.69
C SER A 197 -6.79 20.65 15.23
N PHE A 198 -7.03 19.64 14.37
CA PHE A 198 -7.36 18.28 14.78
C PHE A 198 -6.15 17.44 15.22
N ALA A 199 -4.92 17.81 14.82
CA ALA A 199 -3.73 16.99 15.06
C ALA A 199 -3.51 16.58 16.54
N ARG A 200 -3.91 17.41 17.51
CA ARG A 200 -3.81 17.08 18.93
C ARG A 200 -4.78 15.98 19.36
N ASP A 201 -6.00 16.01 18.83
CA ASP A 201 -7.05 15.06 19.18
C ASP A 201 -6.85 13.72 18.44
N ASN A 202 -6.20 13.75 17.28
CA ASN A 202 -5.93 12.57 16.45
C ASN A 202 -4.86 11.63 17.04
N GLN A 203 -4.05 12.08 18.01
CA GLN A 203 -2.93 11.28 18.53
C GLN A 203 -3.39 9.95 19.14
N GLU A 204 -4.57 9.93 19.77
CA GLU A 204 -5.16 8.71 20.36
C GLU A 204 -5.67 7.72 19.29
N SER A 205 -5.97 8.19 18.07
CA SER A 205 -6.49 7.34 16.99
C SER A 205 -5.40 6.49 16.32
N HIS A 206 -4.13 6.88 16.40
CA HIS A 206 -3.03 6.25 15.67
C HIS A 206 -2.60 4.89 16.20
N ASP A 207 -2.96 4.61 17.45
CA ASP A 207 -2.64 3.36 18.15
C ASP A 207 -3.84 2.40 18.19
N SER A 208 -4.88 2.68 17.40
CA SER A 208 -6.07 1.83 17.30
C SER A 208 -5.89 0.72 16.27
N GLN A 209 -6.35 -0.49 16.60
CA GLN A 209 -6.48 -1.61 15.65
C GLN A 209 -7.78 -1.55 14.81
N LEU A 210 -8.47 -0.41 14.78
CA LEU A 210 -9.67 -0.23 13.95
C LEU A 210 -9.34 -0.53 12.48
N ALA A 211 -10.01 -1.52 11.90
CA ALA A 211 -9.89 -1.85 10.49
C ALA A 211 -10.90 -1.05 9.66
N TRP A 212 -12.19 -1.13 10.02
CA TRP A 212 -13.27 -0.45 9.31
C TRP A 212 -14.56 -0.45 10.14
N PHE A 213 -15.49 0.44 9.81
CA PHE A 213 -16.88 0.39 10.32
C PHE A 213 -17.78 -0.48 9.43
N GLY A 214 -18.56 -1.39 10.02
CA GLY A 214 -19.48 -2.27 9.32
C GLY A 214 -20.71 -1.57 8.74
N ASP A 215 -21.66 -2.36 8.23
CA ASP A 215 -22.88 -1.86 7.59
C ASP A 215 -23.78 -1.05 8.54
N ASP A 216 -23.73 -1.40 9.81
CA ASP A 216 -24.38 -0.72 10.93
C ASP A 216 -23.49 0.37 11.57
N GLY A 217 -22.28 0.57 11.04
CA GLY A 217 -21.30 1.46 11.63
C GLY A 217 -20.59 0.88 12.85
N VAL A 218 -20.78 -0.40 13.19
CA VAL A 218 -20.03 -1.05 14.28
C VAL A 218 -18.54 -1.13 13.91
N PRO A 219 -17.62 -0.68 14.79
CA PRO A 219 -16.20 -0.79 14.53
C PRO A 219 -15.75 -2.24 14.51
N ILE A 220 -15.09 -2.64 13.43
CA ILE A 220 -14.40 -3.92 13.29
C ILE A 220 -12.92 -3.70 13.46
N PHE A 221 -12.31 -4.50 14.33
CA PHE A 221 -10.90 -4.41 14.69
C PHE A 221 -10.11 -5.55 14.05
N LEU A 222 -8.85 -5.26 13.71
CA LEU A 222 -7.89 -6.26 13.28
C LEU A 222 -7.63 -7.28 14.40
N PRO A 223 -7.20 -8.51 14.05
CA PRO A 223 -6.75 -9.48 15.03
C PRO A 223 -5.55 -8.94 15.84
N PRO A 224 -5.20 -9.58 16.98
CA PRO A 224 -3.94 -9.29 17.65
C PRO A 224 -2.76 -9.34 16.69
N VAL A 225 -1.79 -8.45 16.89
CA VAL A 225 -0.55 -8.45 16.11
C VAL A 225 0.28 -9.69 16.43
N ASP A 226 1.02 -10.18 15.43
CA ASP A 226 1.89 -11.35 15.59
C ASP A 226 3.20 -10.96 16.29
N GLU A 227 3.69 -9.75 16.01
CA GLU A 227 4.96 -9.21 16.51
C GLU A 227 4.82 -7.73 16.89
N PRO A 228 5.61 -7.24 17.86
CA PRO A 228 5.62 -5.83 18.22
C PRO A 228 6.20 -4.96 17.09
N VAL A 229 5.96 -3.64 17.18
CA VAL A 229 6.55 -2.67 16.26
C VAL A 229 8.07 -2.55 16.41
N GLU A 230 8.81 -2.65 15.30
CA GLU A 230 10.25 -2.38 15.27
C GLU A 230 10.54 -0.87 15.21
N THR A 231 9.75 -0.13 14.43
CA THR A 231 9.92 1.32 14.20
C THR A 231 8.57 2.06 14.26
N VAL A 232 8.51 3.15 15.02
CA VAL A 232 7.29 3.96 15.17
C VAL A 232 7.28 5.05 14.09
N TYR A 233 6.23 5.09 13.27
CA TYR A 233 6.02 6.23 12.38
C TYR A 233 5.27 7.34 13.11
N HIS A 234 5.48 8.56 12.64
CA HIS A 234 5.14 9.75 13.35
C HIS A 234 4.30 10.67 12.45
N PRO A 235 2.96 10.58 12.53
CA PRO A 235 2.05 11.42 11.77
C PRO A 235 2.25 12.92 12.04
N TYR A 236 1.58 13.78 11.29
CA TYR A 236 1.61 15.22 11.55
C TYR A 236 1.19 15.54 12.99
N ALA A 237 1.99 16.39 13.66
CA ALA A 237 1.70 16.94 14.97
C ALA A 237 2.19 18.40 15.01
N ASN A 238 1.54 19.24 15.82
CA ASN A 238 1.86 20.67 15.84
C ASN A 238 3.22 21.01 16.47
N ASP A 239 3.76 20.10 17.27
CA ASP A 239 5.00 20.25 18.04
C ASP A 239 6.18 19.45 17.47
N ARG A 240 6.00 18.85 16.29
CA ARG A 240 7.02 18.02 15.63
C ARG A 240 7.24 18.44 14.18
N ALA A 241 8.51 18.57 13.80
CA ALA A 241 8.88 18.78 12.41
C ALA A 241 8.66 17.50 11.57
N GLN A 242 8.17 17.66 10.35
CA GLN A 242 8.09 16.56 9.39
C GLN A 242 9.49 16.19 8.88
N THR A 243 9.73 14.91 8.73
CA THR A 243 10.96 14.32 8.19
C THR A 243 10.67 13.52 6.93
N LEU A 244 11.70 13.28 6.12
CA LEU A 244 11.60 12.37 4.98
C LEU A 244 11.57 10.93 5.50
N GLU A 245 10.36 10.40 5.70
CA GLU A 245 10.15 9.03 6.15
C GLU A 245 8.88 8.43 5.50
N PRO A 246 8.96 7.21 4.93
CA PRO A 246 10.21 6.50 4.63
C PRO A 246 10.97 7.18 3.47
N GLU A 247 12.25 6.86 3.32
CA GLU A 247 13.03 7.23 2.15
C GLU A 247 12.45 6.55 0.89
N PRO A 248 12.33 7.26 -0.25
CA PRO A 248 12.00 6.61 -1.52
C PRO A 248 13.02 5.52 -1.87
N PRO A 249 12.58 4.40 -2.48
CA PRO A 249 13.49 3.34 -2.85
C PRO A 249 14.52 3.83 -3.87
N LYS A 250 15.74 3.27 -3.78
CA LYS A 250 16.84 3.50 -4.72
C LYS A 250 17.05 2.23 -5.56
N PRO A 251 17.66 2.33 -6.76
CA PRO A 251 18.04 1.16 -7.53
C PRO A 251 18.87 0.19 -6.69
N TYR A 252 18.58 -1.12 -6.80
CA TYR A 252 19.22 -2.15 -5.98
C TYR A 252 19.46 -3.44 -6.75
N THR A 253 20.47 -4.20 -6.32
CA THR A 253 20.81 -5.52 -6.88
C THR A 253 20.29 -6.66 -6.00
N GLU A 254 20.43 -6.51 -4.68
CA GLU A 254 19.95 -7.47 -3.69
C GLU A 254 18.79 -6.85 -2.92
N PHE A 255 17.76 -7.67 -2.66
CA PHE A 255 16.61 -7.21 -1.91
C PHE A 255 16.96 -7.02 -0.44
N GLU A 256 16.66 -5.84 0.08
CA GLU A 256 16.65 -5.54 1.51
C GLU A 256 15.26 -5.08 1.91
N ASP A 257 14.68 -5.66 2.96
CA ASP A 257 13.39 -5.19 3.49
C ASP A 257 13.54 -3.73 3.98
N THR A 258 12.97 -2.78 3.21
CA THR A 258 13.28 -1.34 3.26
C THR A 258 12.27 -0.56 4.10
N PHE A 259 11.02 -1.02 4.14
CA PHE A 259 9.92 -0.30 4.76
C PHE A 259 9.60 -0.80 6.18
N ARG A 260 10.55 -1.47 6.84
CA ARG A 260 10.37 -2.09 8.18
C ARG A 260 9.77 -1.18 9.24
#